data_AF-A0A966C6G9-F1
#
_entry.id   AF-A0A966C6G9-F1
#
_cell.length_a   1.000
_cell.length_b   1.000
_cell.length_c   1.000
_cell.angle_alpha   90.00
_cell.angle_beta   90.00
_cell.angle_gamma   90.00
#
_symmetry.space_group_name_H-M   'P 1'
#
loop_
_entity.id
_entity.type
_entity.pdbx_description
1 polymer ?
#
loop_
_entity_poly.entity_id
_entity_poly.type
_entity_poly.pdbx_seq_one_letter_code
_entity_poly.pdbx_strand_id
1 'polypeptide(L)'
;QRWFTEKKIAEVVEKALKNVYETLNRDDLVSEQEILNRFRNELIEIADKYDDETLKHWLMISKQIGKNPLGDWGPADSPNVRVKGIRDYAYLTVKRNGSPMHFKEVSASISDLFKHKAHTATTHNELIKDARFVLVGRGLYALTEWGYTAGVVKDVLREILQNEGPLSKEELIDKVRKERYVKDNTIVVNLQDANLFKHLSNGLYTLTD
;
A
#
# COMPACT_ATOMS: atom_id res chain seq x y z
N GLN A 1 -29.39 -2.76 25.18
CA GLN A 1 -29.01 -3.84 26.12
C GLN A 1 -27.90 -4.66 25.49
N ARG A 2 -26.82 -4.95 26.24
CA ARG A 2 -25.75 -5.85 25.80
C ARG A 2 -26.09 -7.26 26.27
N TRP A 3 -25.98 -8.24 25.38
CA TRP A 3 -26.22 -9.64 25.70
C TRP A 3 -24.87 -10.31 26.00
N PHE A 4 -24.76 -10.93 27.16
CA PHE A 4 -23.57 -11.66 27.57
C PHE A 4 -23.98 -12.85 28.44
N THR A 5 -23.22 -13.95 28.36
CA THR A 5 -23.37 -15.10 29.24
C THR A 5 -22.67 -14.84 30.57
N GLU A 6 -21.46 -14.30 30.52
CA GLU A 6 -20.63 -13.97 31.68
C GLU A 6 -20.17 -12.52 31.63
N LYS A 7 -20.60 -11.72 32.61
CA LYS A 7 -20.32 -10.28 32.66
C LYS A 7 -18.81 -9.99 32.73
N LYS A 8 -18.06 -10.76 33.54
CA LYS A 8 -16.62 -10.56 33.72
C LYS A 8 -15.85 -10.77 32.41
N ILE A 9 -16.16 -11.84 31.67
CA ILE A 9 -15.52 -12.12 30.38
C ILE A 9 -15.84 -11.00 29.38
N ALA A 10 -17.10 -10.56 29.32
CA ALA A 10 -17.51 -9.48 28.43
C ALA A 10 -16.75 -8.17 28.70
N GLU A 11 -16.56 -7.79 29.98
CA GLU A 11 -15.81 -6.60 30.37
C GLU A 11 -14.31 -6.71 30.01
N VAL A 12 -13.70 -7.88 30.24
CA VAL A 12 -12.30 -8.13 29.88
C VAL A 12 -12.09 -8.09 28.36
N VAL A 13 -12.96 -8.75 27.60
CA VAL A 13 -12.91 -8.77 26.13
C VAL A 13 -13.12 -7.37 25.56
N GLU A 14 -14.09 -6.60 26.07
CA GLU A 14 -14.32 -5.22 25.61
C GLU A 14 -13.11 -4.32 25.87
N LYS A 15 -12.49 -4.44 27.06
CA LYS A 15 -11.27 -3.70 27.38
C LYS A 15 -10.11 -4.11 26.47
N ALA A 16 -9.91 -5.41 26.25
CA ALA A 16 -8.87 -5.91 25.35
C ALA A 16 -9.05 -5.42 23.91
N LEU A 17 -10.28 -5.45 23.38
CA LEU A 17 -10.58 -4.93 22.04
C LEU A 17 -10.27 -3.43 21.91
N LYS A 18 -10.60 -2.65 22.95
CA LYS A 18 -10.30 -1.21 22.99
C LYS A 18 -8.78 -0.95 23.04
N ASN A 19 -8.05 -1.69 23.86
CA ASN A 19 -6.60 -1.59 23.96
C ASN A 19 -5.93 -1.95 22.63
N VAL A 20 -6.32 -3.07 22.01
CA VAL A 20 -5.79 -3.44 20.69
C VAL A 20 -6.05 -2.35 19.65
N TYR A 21 -7.27 -1.77 19.63
CA TYR A 21 -7.58 -0.66 18.73
C TYR A 21 -6.68 0.57 18.96
N GLU A 22 -6.40 0.91 20.23
CA GLU A 22 -5.51 2.03 20.58
C GLU A 22 -4.05 1.81 20.14
N THR A 23 -3.62 0.57 19.90
CA THR A 23 -2.28 0.26 19.33
C THR A 23 -2.20 0.37 17.81
N LEU A 24 -3.33 0.54 17.11
CA LEU A 24 -3.39 0.58 15.65
C LEU A 24 -3.42 2.04 15.17
N ASN A 25 -2.52 2.40 14.25
CA ASN A 25 -2.69 3.65 13.53
C ASN A 25 -3.81 3.51 12.49
N ARG A 26 -4.37 4.65 12.07
CA ARG A 26 -5.50 4.71 11.13
C ARG A 26 -5.26 3.93 9.82
N ASP A 27 -4.03 3.93 9.33
CA ASP A 27 -3.67 3.34 8.04
C ASP A 27 -2.96 1.98 8.16
N ASP A 28 -2.79 1.47 9.38
CA ASP A 28 -2.12 0.21 9.65
C ASP A 28 -2.98 -0.97 9.18
N LEU A 29 -2.29 -1.93 8.55
CA LEU A 29 -2.81 -3.25 8.21
C LEU A 29 -1.87 -4.28 8.82
N VAL A 30 -2.42 -5.19 9.62
CA VAL A 30 -1.68 -6.28 10.26
C VAL A 30 -2.25 -7.63 9.83
N SER A 31 -1.43 -8.67 9.83
CA SER A 31 -1.90 -10.01 9.50
C SER A 31 -2.86 -10.56 10.57
N GLU A 32 -3.64 -11.57 10.22
CA GLU A 32 -4.53 -12.26 11.17
C GLU A 32 -3.75 -12.83 12.37
N GLN A 33 -2.55 -13.36 12.14
CA GLN A 33 -1.71 -13.88 13.23
C GLN A 33 -1.23 -12.77 14.17
N GLU A 34 -0.82 -11.63 13.62
CA GLU A 34 -0.33 -10.49 14.39
C GLU A 34 -1.44 -9.88 15.26
N ILE A 35 -2.64 -9.66 14.72
CA ILE A 35 -3.75 -9.12 15.51
C ILE A 35 -4.21 -10.09 16.61
N LEU A 36 -4.18 -11.41 16.33
CA LEU A 36 -4.51 -12.43 17.33
C LEU A 36 -3.48 -12.45 18.45
N ASN A 37 -2.19 -12.30 18.14
CA ASN A 37 -1.15 -12.21 19.16
C ASN A 37 -1.30 -10.96 20.03
N ARG A 38 -1.57 -9.79 19.43
CA ARG A 38 -1.86 -8.55 20.19
C ARG A 38 -3.06 -8.74 21.11
N PHE A 39 -4.12 -9.36 20.60
CA PHE A 39 -5.33 -9.60 21.38
C PHE A 39 -5.11 -10.61 22.51
N ARG A 40 -4.31 -11.66 22.28
CA ARG A 40 -3.90 -12.60 23.34
C ARG A 40 -3.11 -11.94 24.45
N ASN A 41 -2.19 -11.04 24.11
CA ASN A 41 -1.39 -10.30 25.09
C ASN A 41 -2.25 -9.42 26.01
N GLU A 42 -3.39 -8.92 25.51
CA GLU A 42 -4.37 -8.19 26.35
C GLU A 42 -5.26 -9.12 27.18
N LEU A 43 -5.31 -10.41 26.84
CA LEU A 43 -6.15 -11.43 27.45
C LEU A 43 -5.39 -12.44 28.30
N ILE A 44 -4.14 -12.18 28.71
CA ILE A 44 -3.25 -13.14 29.40
C ILE A 44 -3.95 -13.92 30.54
N GLU A 45 -4.86 -13.30 31.29
CA GLU A 45 -5.57 -13.96 32.40
C GLU A 45 -6.59 -15.02 31.96
N ILE A 46 -7.07 -14.97 30.71
CA ILE A 46 -8.11 -15.86 30.18
C ILE A 46 -7.76 -16.52 28.84
N ALA A 47 -6.71 -16.07 28.14
CA ALA A 47 -6.37 -16.49 26.78
C ALA A 47 -6.07 -17.99 26.66
N ASP A 48 -5.40 -18.59 27.65
CA ASP A 48 -5.07 -20.02 27.65
C ASP A 48 -6.31 -20.95 27.69
N LYS A 49 -7.49 -20.40 27.99
CA LYS A 49 -8.75 -21.16 28.03
C LYS A 49 -9.49 -21.19 26.69
N TYR A 50 -9.08 -20.39 25.72
CA TYR A 50 -9.81 -20.19 24.47
C TYR A 50 -8.92 -20.41 23.25
N ASP A 51 -9.47 -21.07 22.26
CA ASP A 51 -8.80 -21.31 20.99
C ASP A 51 -8.77 -20.07 20.08
N ASP A 52 -7.95 -20.13 19.04
CA ASP A 52 -7.83 -19.12 17.98
C ASP A 52 -9.19 -18.73 17.39
N GLU A 53 -10.08 -19.70 17.21
CA GLU A 53 -11.40 -19.47 16.62
C GLU A 53 -12.29 -18.62 17.52
N THR A 54 -12.28 -18.86 18.84
CA THR A 54 -13.02 -18.01 19.79
C THR A 54 -12.49 -16.58 19.80
N LEU A 55 -11.17 -16.41 19.78
CA LEU A 55 -10.53 -15.09 19.73
C LEU A 55 -10.88 -14.33 18.44
N LYS A 56 -10.90 -15.02 17.29
CA LYS A 56 -11.35 -14.45 16.01
C LYS A 56 -12.79 -13.99 16.07
N HIS A 57 -13.70 -14.81 16.63
CA HIS A 57 -15.10 -14.43 16.77
C HIS A 57 -15.27 -13.16 17.62
N TRP A 58 -14.50 -13.02 18.71
CA TRP A 58 -14.53 -11.79 19.51
C TRP A 58 -14.00 -10.57 18.76
N LEU A 59 -12.92 -10.72 17.99
CA LEU A 59 -12.44 -9.64 17.12
C LEU A 59 -13.49 -9.22 16.09
N MET A 60 -14.22 -10.17 15.49
CA MET A 60 -15.30 -9.88 14.53
C MET A 60 -16.52 -9.17 15.14
N ILE A 61 -16.72 -9.26 16.46
CA ILE A 61 -17.78 -8.52 17.17
C ILE A 61 -17.43 -7.03 17.29
N SER A 62 -16.15 -6.69 17.25
CA SER A 62 -15.71 -5.29 17.34
C SER A 62 -16.25 -4.46 16.19
N LYS A 63 -16.73 -3.26 16.51
CA LYS A 63 -17.11 -2.25 15.51
C LYS A 63 -15.96 -1.35 15.09
N GLN A 64 -14.84 -1.40 15.83
CA GLN A 64 -13.68 -0.52 15.64
C GLN A 64 -12.55 -1.20 14.88
N ILE A 65 -12.47 -2.53 14.93
CA ILE A 65 -11.46 -3.32 14.23
C ILE A 65 -12.19 -4.16 13.19
N GLY A 66 -11.67 -4.22 11.97
CA GLY A 66 -12.26 -4.99 10.89
C GLY A 66 -11.22 -5.72 10.05
N LYS A 67 -11.70 -6.71 9.30
CA LYS A 67 -10.92 -7.49 8.35
C LYS A 67 -11.19 -6.98 6.92
N ASN A 68 -10.14 -6.74 6.16
CA ASN A 68 -10.23 -6.37 4.76
C ASN A 68 -10.44 -7.62 3.87
N PRO A 69 -10.77 -7.46 2.58
CA PRO A 69 -10.98 -8.59 1.67
C PRO A 69 -9.71 -9.43 1.37
N LEU A 70 -8.51 -8.93 1.71
CA LEU A 70 -7.25 -9.67 1.60
C LEU A 70 -6.95 -10.52 2.86
N GLY A 71 -7.72 -10.33 3.92
CA GLY A 71 -7.58 -11.00 5.19
C GLY A 71 -6.72 -10.27 6.23
N ASP A 72 -6.26 -9.06 5.92
CA ASP A 72 -5.54 -8.20 6.87
C ASP A 72 -6.53 -7.45 7.77
N TRP A 73 -6.09 -7.11 8.97
CA TRP A 73 -6.88 -6.46 10.01
C TRP A 73 -6.38 -5.03 10.26
N GLY A 74 -7.30 -4.15 10.63
CA GLY A 74 -6.99 -2.77 10.98
C GLY A 74 -8.23 -2.01 11.47
N PRO A 75 -8.15 -0.67 11.62
CA PRO A 75 -9.30 0.16 11.98
C PRO A 75 -10.46 0.03 10.97
N ALA A 76 -11.66 -0.29 11.44
CA ALA A 76 -12.84 -0.57 10.61
C ALA A 76 -13.34 0.65 9.81
N ASP A 77 -12.99 1.86 10.25
CA ASP A 77 -13.29 3.12 9.56
C ASP A 77 -12.24 3.47 8.49
N SER A 78 -11.09 2.79 8.49
CA SER A 78 -10.00 2.99 7.54
C SER A 78 -10.42 2.60 6.11
N PRO A 79 -10.06 3.39 5.08
CA PRO A 79 -10.23 3.00 3.68
C PRO A 79 -9.48 1.70 3.32
N ASN A 80 -8.44 1.35 4.09
CA ASN A 80 -7.64 0.15 3.88
C ASN A 80 -8.36 -1.13 4.33
N VAL A 81 -9.36 -0.98 5.20
CA VAL A 81 -10.17 -2.07 5.73
C VAL A 81 -11.55 -2.09 5.07
N ARG A 82 -12.24 -0.94 5.10
CA ARG A 82 -13.57 -0.80 4.50
C ARG A 82 -13.47 -0.34 3.05
N VAL A 83 -13.21 -1.30 2.18
CA VAL A 83 -13.12 -1.11 0.73
C VAL A 83 -14.51 -0.78 0.17
N LYS A 84 -14.70 0.43 -0.38
CA LYS A 84 -16.02 0.87 -0.90
C LYS A 84 -16.11 0.85 -2.42
N GLY A 85 -14.98 0.93 -3.12
CA GLY A 85 -14.96 1.02 -4.57
C GLY A 85 -13.60 0.70 -5.18
N ILE A 86 -13.52 0.88 -6.50
CA ILE A 86 -12.35 0.49 -7.29
C ILE A 86 -11.05 1.19 -6.85
N ARG A 87 -11.15 2.43 -6.33
CA ARG A 87 -10.00 3.19 -5.80
C ARG A 87 -9.34 2.49 -4.63
N ASP A 88 -10.14 1.96 -3.71
CA ASP A 88 -9.64 1.28 -2.51
C ASP A 88 -9.07 -0.10 -2.87
N TYR A 89 -9.72 -0.82 -3.79
CA TYR A 89 -9.16 -2.06 -4.35
C TYR A 89 -7.83 -1.81 -5.04
N ALA A 90 -7.73 -0.76 -5.87
CA ALA A 90 -6.48 -0.38 -6.52
C ALA A 90 -5.39 -0.03 -5.51
N TYR A 91 -5.73 0.67 -4.42
CA TYR A 91 -4.77 1.04 -3.38
C TYR A 91 -4.20 -0.21 -2.72
N LEU A 92 -5.05 -1.17 -2.32
CA LEU A 92 -4.61 -2.43 -1.73
C LEU A 92 -3.78 -3.28 -2.69
N THR A 93 -4.17 -3.36 -3.97
CA THR A 93 -3.42 -4.08 -5.00
C THR A 93 -2.02 -3.51 -5.19
N VAL A 94 -1.90 -2.18 -5.36
CA VAL A 94 -0.61 -1.52 -5.55
C VAL A 94 0.25 -1.61 -4.29
N LYS A 95 -0.36 -1.41 -3.10
CA LYS A 95 0.33 -1.54 -1.81
C LYS A 95 0.91 -2.94 -1.60
N ARG A 96 0.13 -3.98 -1.92
CA ARG A 96 0.56 -5.38 -1.85
C ARG A 96 1.67 -5.70 -2.83
N ASN A 97 1.63 -5.14 -4.04
CA ASN A 97 2.69 -5.32 -5.04
C ASN A 97 4.01 -4.65 -4.63
N GLY A 98 3.96 -3.59 -3.81
CA GLY A 98 5.15 -2.93 -3.25
C GLY A 98 5.99 -2.15 -4.28
N SER A 99 5.55 -2.09 -5.53
CA SER A 99 6.20 -1.33 -6.60
C SER A 99 5.16 -0.74 -7.57
N PRO A 100 5.51 0.29 -8.36
CA PRO A 100 4.59 0.92 -9.30
C PRO A 100 4.04 -0.10 -10.31
N MET A 101 2.74 -0.02 -10.60
CA MET A 101 2.04 -0.96 -11.48
C MET A 101 1.35 -0.25 -12.63
N HIS A 102 1.24 -0.90 -13.79
CA HIS A 102 0.52 -0.34 -14.91
C HIS A 102 -1.00 -0.44 -14.67
N PHE A 103 -1.78 0.57 -15.04
CA PHE A 103 -3.23 0.59 -14.76
C PHE A 103 -4.00 -0.63 -15.30
N LYS A 104 -3.54 -1.23 -16.41
CA LYS A 104 -4.09 -2.49 -16.95
C LYS A 104 -3.85 -3.67 -16.00
N GLU A 105 -2.62 -3.77 -15.48
CA GLU A 105 -2.25 -4.81 -14.52
C GLU A 105 -3.02 -4.63 -13.21
N VAL A 106 -3.16 -3.39 -12.74
CA VAL A 106 -4.00 -3.07 -11.57
C VAL A 106 -5.43 -3.57 -11.77
N SER A 107 -6.06 -3.29 -12.91
CA SER A 107 -7.42 -3.77 -13.18
C SER A 107 -7.54 -5.30 -13.25
N ALA A 108 -6.55 -5.99 -13.82
CA ALA A 108 -6.51 -7.44 -13.87
C ALA A 108 -6.33 -8.03 -12.46
N SER A 109 -5.36 -7.54 -11.70
CA SER A 109 -5.09 -7.96 -10.32
C SER A 109 -6.27 -7.71 -9.39
N ILE A 110 -7.02 -6.61 -9.56
CA ILE A 110 -8.25 -6.39 -8.79
C ILE A 110 -9.28 -7.50 -9.08
N SER A 111 -9.46 -7.83 -10.36
CA SER A 111 -10.40 -8.87 -10.77
C SER A 111 -9.99 -10.24 -10.25
N ASP A 112 -8.69 -10.54 -10.20
CA ASP A 112 -8.15 -11.81 -9.73
C ASP A 112 -8.21 -11.95 -8.20
N LEU A 113 -7.78 -10.91 -7.47
CA LEU A 113 -7.68 -10.91 -6.01
C LEU A 113 -9.04 -10.80 -5.33
N PHE A 114 -9.91 -9.91 -5.83
CA PHE A 114 -11.16 -9.57 -5.16
C PHE A 114 -12.40 -10.16 -5.83
N LYS A 115 -12.22 -10.91 -6.93
CA LYS A 115 -13.31 -11.44 -7.77
C LYS A 115 -14.33 -10.35 -8.16
N HIS A 116 -13.85 -9.11 -8.30
CA HIS A 116 -14.64 -7.94 -8.59
C HIS A 116 -14.31 -7.42 -9.98
N LYS A 117 -15.31 -7.23 -10.85
CA LYS A 117 -15.08 -6.81 -12.24
C LYS A 117 -14.52 -5.39 -12.28
N ALA A 118 -13.25 -5.27 -12.63
CA ALA A 118 -12.58 -3.99 -12.81
C ALA A 118 -12.36 -3.70 -14.29
N HIS A 119 -13.00 -2.65 -14.81
CA HIS A 119 -12.75 -2.17 -16.16
C HIS A 119 -11.48 -1.31 -16.20
N THR A 120 -10.64 -1.53 -17.21
CA THR A 120 -9.37 -0.81 -17.41
C THR A 120 -9.56 0.72 -17.47
N ALA A 121 -10.54 1.19 -18.25
CA ALA A 121 -10.84 2.61 -18.39
C ALA A 121 -11.33 3.25 -17.08
N THR A 122 -12.24 2.58 -16.38
CA THR A 122 -12.74 3.04 -15.08
C THR A 122 -11.62 3.08 -14.04
N THR A 123 -10.81 2.02 -13.98
CA THR A 123 -9.67 1.94 -13.06
C THR A 123 -8.69 3.07 -13.32
N HIS A 124 -8.36 3.36 -14.58
CA HIS A 124 -7.48 4.46 -14.94
C HIS A 124 -8.04 5.82 -14.49
N ASN A 125 -9.31 6.10 -14.76
CA ASN A 125 -9.95 7.36 -14.36
C ASN A 125 -9.97 7.53 -12.84
N GLU A 126 -10.20 6.43 -12.12
CA GLU A 126 -10.28 6.44 -10.66
C GLU A 126 -8.90 6.56 -10.00
N LEU A 127 -7.84 6.04 -10.64
CA LEU A 127 -6.44 6.26 -10.24
C LEU A 127 -6.02 7.73 -10.42
N ILE A 128 -6.47 8.39 -11.50
CA ILE A 128 -6.15 9.82 -11.74
C ILE A 128 -6.83 10.73 -10.71
N LYS A 129 -8.08 10.44 -10.34
CA LYS A 129 -8.87 11.28 -9.43
C LYS A 129 -8.44 11.19 -7.97
N ASP A 130 -7.68 10.16 -7.59
CA ASP A 130 -7.34 9.87 -6.21
C ASP A 130 -5.91 10.31 -5.88
N ALA A 131 -5.78 11.26 -4.96
CA ALA A 131 -4.51 11.86 -4.56
C ALA A 131 -3.52 10.88 -3.91
N ARG A 132 -3.97 9.67 -3.55
CA ARG A 132 -3.09 8.60 -3.04
C ARG A 132 -2.22 8.00 -4.13
N PHE A 133 -2.53 8.24 -5.41
CA PHE A 133 -1.74 7.74 -6.53
C PHE A 133 -1.04 8.87 -7.27
N VAL A 134 0.11 8.52 -7.83
CA VAL A 134 0.92 9.40 -8.68
C VAL A 134 1.30 8.66 -9.95
N LEU A 135 1.10 9.31 -11.10
CA LEU A 135 1.52 8.80 -12.40
C LEU A 135 3.03 9.00 -12.55
N VAL A 136 3.77 7.91 -12.67
CA VAL A 136 5.24 7.94 -12.73
C VAL A 136 5.79 7.74 -14.15
N GLY A 137 4.99 7.17 -15.07
CA GLY A 137 5.31 7.13 -16.50
C GLY A 137 4.42 6.18 -17.28
N ARG A 138 4.09 6.45 -18.55
CA ARG A 138 3.38 5.53 -19.50
C ARG A 138 2.25 4.67 -18.93
N GLY A 139 1.47 5.19 -17.97
CA GLY A 139 0.38 4.45 -17.32
C GLY A 139 0.76 3.65 -16.07
N LEU A 140 1.99 3.74 -15.59
CA LEU A 140 2.47 3.27 -14.29
C LEU A 140 2.03 4.22 -13.18
N TYR A 141 1.37 3.67 -12.18
CA TYR A 141 0.93 4.38 -10.97
C TYR A 141 1.69 3.85 -9.76
N ALA A 142 2.11 4.78 -8.91
CA ALA A 142 2.72 4.51 -7.61
C ALA A 142 1.88 5.13 -6.50
N LEU A 143 2.10 4.71 -5.25
CA LEU A 143 1.49 5.35 -4.09
C LEU A 143 2.27 6.61 -3.70
N THR A 144 1.55 7.68 -3.38
CA THR A 144 2.14 8.96 -2.95
C THR A 144 2.99 8.79 -1.69
N GLU A 145 2.57 7.91 -0.77
CA GLU A 145 3.30 7.63 0.48
C GLU A 145 4.69 7.02 0.27
N TRP A 146 4.98 6.45 -0.90
CA TRP A 146 6.30 5.92 -1.23
C TRP A 146 7.31 7.01 -1.61
N GLY A 147 6.89 8.28 -1.69
CA GLY A 147 7.76 9.42 -2.00
C GLY A 147 7.97 9.66 -3.50
N TYR A 148 7.19 9.01 -4.37
CA TYR A 148 7.24 9.28 -5.80
C TYR A 148 6.65 10.68 -6.05
N THR A 149 7.46 11.59 -6.59
CA THR A 149 6.98 12.88 -7.09
C THR A 149 6.97 12.82 -8.61
N ALA A 150 5.81 13.09 -9.23
CA ALA A 150 5.77 13.32 -10.68
C ALA A 150 6.55 14.61 -11.01
N GLY A 151 7.35 14.59 -12.09
CA GLY A 151 8.11 15.75 -12.58
C GLY A 151 9.50 15.86 -11.98
N VAL A 152 9.64 16.02 -10.66
CA VAL A 152 10.92 16.47 -10.08
C VAL A 152 12.10 15.52 -10.31
N VAL A 153 11.89 14.20 -10.23
CA VAL A 153 12.96 13.23 -10.48
C VAL A 153 13.37 13.23 -11.96
N LYS A 154 12.43 13.49 -12.87
CA LYS A 154 12.70 13.57 -14.31
C LYS A 154 13.49 14.83 -14.64
N ASP A 155 13.17 15.94 -13.99
CA ASP A 155 13.87 17.20 -14.16
C ASP A 155 15.33 17.09 -13.68
N VAL A 156 15.54 16.48 -12.50
CA VAL A 156 16.88 16.21 -11.96
C VAL A 156 17.67 15.25 -12.87
N LEU A 157 17.05 14.14 -13.31
CA LEU A 157 17.69 13.21 -14.25
C LEU A 157 18.06 13.90 -15.57
N ARG A 158 17.22 14.83 -16.03
CA ARG A 158 17.48 15.61 -17.24
C ARG A 158 18.65 16.56 -17.04
N GLU A 159 18.70 17.27 -15.92
CA GLU A 159 19.79 18.19 -15.60
C GLU A 159 21.13 17.45 -15.49
N ILE A 160 21.16 16.30 -14.82
CA ILE A 160 22.34 15.45 -14.70
C ILE A 160 22.84 14.99 -16.09
N LEU A 161 21.93 14.48 -16.93
CA LEU A 161 22.29 14.01 -18.28
C LEU A 161 22.65 15.16 -19.23
N GLN A 162 22.12 16.38 -19.03
CA GLN A 162 22.53 17.57 -19.78
C GLN A 162 23.95 18.01 -19.41
N ASN A 163 24.30 17.95 -18.12
CA ASN A 163 25.58 18.43 -17.62
C ASN A 163 26.71 17.43 -17.85
N GLU A 164 26.45 16.13 -17.70
CA GLU A 164 27.47 15.09 -17.70
C GLU A 164 27.44 14.16 -18.92
N GLY A 165 26.39 14.24 -19.74
CA GLY A 165 26.20 13.38 -20.90
C GLY A 165 25.67 11.99 -20.53
N PRO A 166 25.85 10.98 -21.41
CA PRO A 166 25.29 9.66 -21.21
C PRO A 166 25.91 8.94 -20.00
N LEU A 167 25.07 8.50 -19.06
CA LEU A 167 25.51 7.86 -17.81
C LEU A 167 24.87 6.49 -17.62
N SER A 168 25.53 5.62 -16.85
CA SER A 168 24.96 4.32 -16.49
C SER A 168 23.83 4.46 -15.48
N LYS A 169 23.00 3.42 -15.39
CA LYS A 169 21.92 3.34 -14.39
C LYS A 169 22.43 3.56 -12.97
N GLU A 170 23.57 2.98 -12.63
CA GLU A 170 24.16 3.02 -11.28
C GLU A 170 24.67 4.44 -10.94
N GLU A 171 25.33 5.10 -11.89
CA GLU A 171 25.80 6.48 -11.73
C GLU A 171 24.64 7.46 -11.59
N LEU A 172 23.56 7.28 -12.36
CA LEU A 172 22.36 8.10 -12.25
C LEU A 172 21.68 7.91 -10.89
N ILE A 173 21.63 6.68 -10.37
CA ILE A 173 21.09 6.41 -9.04
C ILE A 173 21.91 7.13 -7.97
N ASP A 174 23.24 7.02 -8.03
CA ASP A 174 24.12 7.65 -7.04
C ASP A 174 24.01 9.18 -7.07
N LYS A 175 23.96 9.78 -8.26
CA LYS A 175 23.86 11.24 -8.42
C LYS A 175 22.51 11.80 -7.98
N VAL A 176 21.41 11.17 -8.38
CA VAL A 176 20.08 11.62 -7.96
C VAL A 176 19.91 11.49 -6.44
N ARG A 177 20.50 10.45 -5.81
CA ARG A 177 20.51 10.31 -4.35
C ARG A 177 21.28 11.41 -3.63
N LYS A 178 22.33 11.96 -4.25
CA LYS A 178 23.10 13.09 -3.70
C LYS A 178 22.31 14.39 -3.75
N GLU A 179 21.50 14.60 -4.78
CA GLU A 179 20.68 15.80 -4.91
C GLU A 179 19.33 15.71 -4.18
N ARG A 180 18.76 14.50 -4.07
CA ARG A 180 17.44 14.29 -3.47
C ARG A 180 17.33 12.95 -2.76
N TYR A 181 16.68 12.96 -1.60
CA TYR A 181 16.36 11.72 -0.89
C TYR A 181 15.19 10.99 -1.55
N VAL A 182 15.49 10.13 -2.53
CA VAL A 182 14.53 9.28 -3.25
C VAL A 182 15.00 7.83 -3.26
N LYS A 183 14.04 6.89 -3.33
CA LYS A 183 14.36 5.46 -3.41
C LYS A 183 14.88 5.10 -4.81
N ASP A 184 15.79 4.14 -4.89
CA ASP A 184 16.38 3.68 -6.15
C ASP A 184 15.31 3.26 -7.17
N ASN A 185 14.28 2.54 -6.73
CA ASN A 185 13.14 2.14 -7.56
C ASN A 185 12.40 3.33 -8.19
N THR A 186 12.36 4.48 -7.50
CA THR A 186 11.78 5.71 -8.04
C THR A 186 12.58 6.25 -9.22
N ILE A 187 13.91 6.19 -9.14
CA ILE A 187 14.80 6.64 -10.22
C ILE A 187 14.67 5.70 -11.42
N VAL A 188 14.71 4.38 -11.17
CA VAL A 188 14.63 3.36 -12.22
C VAL A 188 13.32 3.44 -13.01
N VAL A 189 12.19 3.66 -12.34
CA VAL A 189 10.89 3.77 -13.03
C VAL A 189 10.82 5.04 -13.88
N ASN A 190 11.38 6.16 -13.40
CA ASN A 190 11.42 7.39 -14.19
C ASN A 190 12.35 7.26 -15.43
N LEU A 191 13.44 6.49 -15.32
CA LEU A 191 14.34 6.18 -16.45
C LEU A 191 13.70 5.32 -17.55
N GLN A 192 12.58 4.64 -17.27
CA GLN A 192 11.83 3.88 -18.28
C GLN A 192 10.96 4.77 -19.19
N ASP A 193 10.87 6.07 -18.90
CA ASP A 193 10.14 7.00 -19.73
C ASP A 193 10.93 7.35 -21.00
N ALA A 194 10.75 6.55 -22.05
CA ALA A 194 11.43 6.78 -23.32
C ALA A 194 10.93 7.97 -24.14
N ASN A 195 10.01 8.79 -23.60
CA ASN A 195 9.74 10.11 -24.16
C ASN A 195 10.83 11.12 -23.78
N LEU A 196 11.55 10.88 -22.67
CA LEU A 196 12.59 11.77 -22.16
C LEU A 196 13.97 11.12 -22.15
N PHE A 197 14.04 9.80 -21.92
CA PHE A 197 15.30 9.06 -21.76
C PHE A 197 15.44 7.91 -22.75
N LYS A 198 16.56 7.86 -23.46
CA LYS A 198 16.88 6.78 -24.40
C LYS A 198 17.97 5.88 -23.82
N HIS A 199 17.69 4.59 -23.79
CA HIS A 199 18.68 3.57 -23.45
C HIS A 199 19.52 3.21 -24.68
N LEU A 200 20.83 3.36 -24.57
CA LEU A 200 21.80 3.07 -25.61
C LEU A 200 22.22 1.59 -25.56
N SER A 201 22.75 1.08 -26.68
CA SER A 201 23.23 -0.31 -26.79
C SER A 201 24.42 -0.64 -25.88
N ASN A 202 25.12 0.37 -25.37
CA ASN A 202 26.24 0.25 -24.44
C ASN A 202 25.81 0.24 -22.95
N GLY A 203 24.50 0.23 -22.66
CA GLY A 203 23.99 0.23 -21.28
C GLY A 203 23.91 1.62 -20.61
N LEU A 204 24.19 2.68 -21.35
CA LEU A 204 24.07 4.07 -20.88
C LEU A 204 22.70 4.66 -21.22
N TYR A 205 22.26 5.63 -20.43
CA TYR A 205 21.07 6.43 -20.67
C TYR A 205 21.47 7.81 -21.17
N THR A 206 20.75 8.32 -22.17
CA THR A 206 20.87 9.69 -22.68
C THR A 206 19.50 10.34 -22.78
N LEU A 207 19.45 11.66 -23.00
CA LEU A 207 18.20 12.33 -23.33
C LEU A 207 17.74 11.97 -24.74
N THR A 208 16.43 11.83 -24.90
CA THR A 208 15.79 11.74 -26.21
C THR A 208 15.81 13.13 -26.86
N ASP A 209 16.20 13.20 -28.14
CA ASP A 209 16.18 14.44 -28.94
C ASP A 209 14.76 15.01 -29.11
#